data_AF-V6HWR0-F1
#
_entry.id   AF-V6HWR0-F1
#
_cell.length_a   1.000
_cell.length_b   1.000
_cell.length_c   1.000
_cell.angle_alpha   90.00
_cell.angle_beta   90.00
_cell.angle_gamma   90.00
#
_symmetry.space_group_name_H-M   'P 1'
#
loop_
_entity.id
_entity.type
_entity.pdbx_description
1 polymer ?
#
loop_
_entity_poly.entity_id
_entity_poly.type
_entity_poly.pdbx_seq_one_letter_code
_entity_poly.pdbx_strand_id
1 'polypeptide(L)'
;MKSFKNDYLKDNQIRQYVDLKLLEEISTRITVDSYLQSQILTKLNSIEKGVPFGVATLDSDGLLLSNQRPSSNFEKTLISKGQLVTRDASGNFISVSPGLNNEILIFDSSSQGGFKPASLGSLFSLPGMKTLCDYVRQTSPFTNLFSAGNRTLDCSTSNLFRITGGNATITFSNMTENEVVNVVFESTGSPYTITWSGGTFLWSGAIIPTPSSLSGRKDFYSFIKVGGQIFSSGVLNMG
;
A
#
# COMPACT_ATOMS: atom_id res chain seq x y z
N MET A 1 -104.56 11.56 26.19
CA MET A 1 -103.51 10.52 26.33
C MET A 1 -102.96 9.97 25.01
N LYS A 2 -103.59 10.16 23.83
CA LYS A 2 -103.05 9.63 22.55
C LYS A 2 -101.75 10.30 22.04
N SER A 3 -101.51 11.59 22.35
CA SER A 3 -100.30 12.32 21.93
C SER A 3 -99.02 11.77 22.57
N PHE A 4 -98.97 11.73 23.90
CA PHE A 4 -97.80 11.28 24.67
C PHE A 4 -97.28 9.89 24.28
N LYS A 5 -98.18 8.96 23.96
CA LYS A 5 -97.78 7.61 23.54
C LYS A 5 -97.10 7.61 22.17
N ASN A 6 -97.60 8.42 21.23
CA ASN A 6 -96.99 8.55 19.90
C ASN A 6 -95.66 9.28 19.96
N ASP A 7 -95.54 10.29 20.82
CA ASP A 7 -94.28 11.04 21.00
C ASP A 7 -93.21 10.15 21.64
N TYR A 8 -93.55 9.37 22.68
CA TYR A 8 -92.65 8.38 23.28
C TYR A 8 -92.17 7.31 22.29
N LEU A 9 -93.05 6.84 21.41
CA LEU A 9 -92.70 5.85 20.38
C LEU A 9 -91.73 6.45 19.35
N LYS A 10 -91.95 7.70 18.93
CA LYS A 10 -91.05 8.41 18.00
C LYS A 10 -89.68 8.67 18.61
N ASP A 11 -89.62 9.12 19.86
CA ASP A 11 -88.34 9.38 20.54
C ASP A 11 -87.52 8.10 20.70
N ASN A 12 -88.16 6.97 21.01
CA ASN A 12 -87.48 5.68 21.06
C ASN A 12 -86.99 5.21 19.69
N GLN A 13 -87.76 5.45 18.62
CA GLN A 13 -87.32 5.17 17.25
C GLN A 13 -86.11 6.01 16.85
N ILE A 14 -86.11 7.30 17.19
CA ILE A 14 -85.00 8.21 16.92
C ILE A 14 -83.76 7.78 17.71
N ARG A 15 -83.90 7.47 19.00
CA ARG A 15 -82.78 6.98 19.82
C ARG A 15 -82.18 5.69 19.26
N GLN A 16 -83.02 4.72 18.92
CA GLN A 16 -82.58 3.46 18.32
C GLN A 16 -81.85 3.69 16.98
N TYR A 17 -82.34 4.61 16.14
CA TYR A 17 -81.68 4.95 14.88
C TYR A 17 -80.31 5.59 15.10
N VAL A 18 -80.19 6.51 16.06
CA VAL A 18 -78.92 7.17 16.40
C VAL A 18 -77.91 6.14 16.95
N ASP A 19 -78.34 5.27 17.86
CA ASP A 19 -77.47 4.24 18.44
C ASP A 19 -76.97 3.26 17.37
N LEU A 20 -77.85 2.86 16.43
CA LEU A 20 -77.47 2.02 15.28
C LEU A 20 -76.44 2.72 14.38
N LYS A 21 -76.63 4.01 14.07
CA LYS A 21 -75.70 4.76 13.23
C LYS A 21 -74.36 5.01 13.91
N LEU A 22 -74.37 5.26 15.21
CA LEU A 22 -73.15 5.39 16.00
C LEU A 22 -72.37 4.07 16.03
N LEU A 23 -73.06 2.94 16.21
CA LEU A 23 -72.44 1.62 16.20
C LEU A 23 -71.81 1.30 14.83
N GLU A 24 -72.51 1.61 13.74
CA GLU A 24 -72.01 1.43 12.36
C GLU A 24 -70.73 2.24 12.10
N GLU A 25 -70.69 3.50 12.54
CA GLU A 25 -69.50 4.38 12.44
C GLU A 25 -68.33 3.86 13.30
N ILE A 26 -68.60 3.37 14.51
CA ILE A 26 -67.57 2.80 15.38
C ILE A 26 -66.97 1.54 14.72
N SER A 27 -67.80 0.64 14.21
CA SER A 27 -67.34 -0.59 13.56
C SER A 27 -66.52 -0.30 12.29
N THR A 28 -66.92 0.68 11.50
CA THR A 28 -66.17 1.09 10.30
C THR A 28 -64.82 1.70 10.67
N ARG A 29 -64.74 2.57 11.68
CA ARG A 29 -63.45 3.12 12.16
C ARG A 29 -62.49 2.05 12.68
N ILE A 30 -62.99 1.12 13.49
CA ILE A 30 -62.19 -0.01 14.00
C ILE A 30 -61.61 -0.85 12.84
N THR A 31 -62.43 -1.07 11.81
CA THR A 31 -62.02 -1.84 10.63
C THR A 31 -60.94 -1.11 9.84
N VAL A 32 -61.10 0.20 9.61
CA VAL A 32 -60.12 1.03 8.90
C VAL A 32 -58.80 1.10 9.67
N ASP A 33 -58.83 1.29 10.99
CA ASP A 33 -57.62 1.33 11.82
C ASP A 33 -56.88 -0.01 11.81
N SER A 34 -57.61 -1.11 11.92
CA SER A 34 -57.03 -2.46 11.84
C SER A 34 -56.37 -2.71 10.48
N TYR A 35 -57.00 -2.25 9.39
CA TYR A 35 -56.44 -2.34 8.05
C TYR A 35 -55.17 -1.50 7.90
N LEU A 36 -55.18 -0.26 8.39
CA LEU A 36 -54.00 0.63 8.35
C LEU A 36 -52.82 0.02 9.11
N GLN A 37 -53.06 -0.52 10.32
CA GLN A 37 -52.03 -1.19 11.11
C GLN A 37 -51.44 -2.39 10.36
N SER A 38 -52.28 -3.21 9.72
CA SER A 38 -51.84 -4.34 8.90
C SER A 38 -50.98 -3.89 7.70
N GLN A 39 -51.39 -2.83 6.99
CA GLN A 39 -50.62 -2.28 5.87
C GLN A 39 -49.25 -1.75 6.32
N ILE A 40 -49.19 -1.03 7.45
CA ILE A 40 -47.93 -0.52 8.02
C ILE A 40 -46.99 -1.67 8.39
N LEU A 41 -47.52 -2.74 9.00
CA LEU A 41 -46.71 -3.89 9.41
C LEU A 41 -46.15 -4.68 8.23
N THR A 42 -46.92 -4.82 7.14
CA THR A 42 -46.56 -5.63 5.98
C THR A 42 -45.70 -4.90 4.94
N LYS A 43 -45.88 -3.58 4.78
CA LYS A 43 -45.09 -2.78 3.82
C LYS A 43 -43.74 -2.33 4.36
N LEU A 44 -43.57 -2.27 5.69
CA LEU A 44 -42.29 -1.96 6.30
C LEU A 44 -41.53 -3.27 6.57
N ASN A 45 -40.45 -3.50 5.83
CA ASN A 45 -39.56 -4.63 6.05
C ASN A 45 -39.02 -4.61 7.48
N SER A 46 -39.17 -5.70 8.23
CA SER A 46 -38.73 -5.79 9.63
C SER A 46 -37.21 -5.66 9.80
N ILE A 47 -36.43 -5.91 8.74
CA ILE A 47 -34.97 -5.77 8.72
C ILE A 47 -34.55 -4.29 8.55
N GLU A 48 -35.41 -3.45 7.98
CA GLU A 48 -35.17 -2.01 7.78
C GLU A 48 -35.75 -1.14 8.90
N LYS A 49 -36.52 -1.74 9.81
CA LYS A 49 -36.99 -1.07 11.01
C LYS A 49 -35.80 -0.92 11.97
N GLY A 50 -35.30 0.31 12.12
CA GLY A 50 -34.29 0.64 13.13
C GLY A 50 -34.72 0.28 14.56
N VAL A 51 -36.00 0.03 14.80
CA VAL A 51 -36.52 -0.43 16.09
C VAL A 51 -37.48 -1.61 15.89
N PRO A 52 -37.25 -2.77 16.53
CA PRO A 52 -38.27 -3.81 16.65
C PRO A 52 -39.50 -3.23 17.35
N PHE A 53 -40.62 -3.12 16.63
CA PHE A 53 -41.94 -2.72 17.16
C PHE A 53 -42.12 -1.26 17.62
N GLY A 54 -41.26 -0.31 17.23
CA GLY A 54 -41.33 1.08 17.70
C GLY A 54 -41.43 2.15 16.60
N VAL A 55 -42.03 3.30 16.94
CA VAL A 55 -41.88 4.56 16.19
C VAL A 55 -40.48 5.10 16.49
N ALA A 56 -39.75 5.52 15.46
CA ALA A 56 -38.41 6.04 15.63
C ALA A 56 -38.43 7.31 16.50
N THR A 57 -37.66 7.32 17.59
CA THR A 57 -37.64 8.44 18.54
C THR A 57 -36.44 9.33 18.23
N LEU A 58 -36.70 10.61 17.97
CA LEU A 58 -35.65 11.60 17.79
C LEU A 58 -35.03 11.98 19.13
N ASP A 59 -33.72 12.19 19.17
CA ASP A 59 -32.99 12.77 20.30
C ASP A 59 -33.19 14.30 20.39
N SER A 60 -32.54 14.94 21.35
CA SER A 60 -32.56 16.40 21.53
C SER A 60 -32.05 17.19 20.32
N ASP A 61 -31.31 16.51 19.45
CA ASP A 61 -30.65 17.11 18.28
C ASP A 61 -31.49 16.85 17.01
N GLY A 62 -32.67 16.24 17.15
CA GLY A 62 -33.60 15.95 16.06
C GLY A 62 -33.16 14.76 15.19
N LEU A 63 -32.26 13.90 15.68
CA LEU A 63 -31.74 12.73 14.97
C LEU A 63 -32.22 11.44 15.63
N LEU A 64 -32.25 10.34 14.88
CA LEU A 64 -32.54 9.02 15.46
C LEU A 64 -31.52 8.64 16.53
N LEU A 65 -31.92 7.91 17.57
CA LEU A 65 -30.95 7.34 18.52
C LEU A 65 -29.97 6.41 17.79
N SER A 66 -28.72 6.32 18.24
CA SER A 66 -27.65 5.56 17.54
C SER A 66 -27.97 4.08 17.32
N ASN A 67 -28.78 3.46 18.19
CA ASN A 67 -29.25 2.08 18.05
C ASN A 67 -30.44 1.93 17.09
N GLN A 68 -31.01 3.04 16.61
CA GLN A 68 -32.12 3.10 15.65
C GLN A 68 -31.68 3.54 14.25
N ARG A 69 -30.44 4.00 14.11
CA ARG A 69 -29.87 4.36 12.81
C ARG A 69 -29.50 3.07 12.06
N PRO A 70 -29.77 2.99 10.75
CA PRO A 70 -29.18 1.95 9.92
C PRO A 70 -27.67 1.96 10.12
N SER A 71 -27.04 0.79 10.24
CA SER A 71 -25.59 0.70 10.36
C SER A 71 -24.94 1.30 9.12
N SER A 72 -24.50 2.56 9.20
CA SER A 72 -23.71 3.16 8.15
C SER A 72 -22.30 2.58 8.30
N ASN A 73 -21.94 1.65 7.41
CA ASN A 73 -20.62 1.00 7.45
C ASN A 73 -19.45 1.97 7.19
N PHE A 74 -19.75 3.24 6.92
CA PHE A 74 -18.78 4.31 6.70
C PHE A 74 -18.34 5.03 7.98
N GLU A 75 -19.19 5.14 9.01
CA GLU A 75 -18.90 6.00 10.17
C GLU A 75 -17.82 5.46 11.13
N LYS A 76 -17.33 4.22 10.95
CA LYS A 76 -16.35 3.60 11.85
C LYS A 76 -14.96 3.39 11.27
N THR A 77 -14.71 3.76 10.01
CA THR A 77 -13.46 3.37 9.36
C THR A 77 -12.30 4.30 9.75
N LEU A 78 -12.54 5.59 10.01
CA LEU A 78 -11.50 6.55 10.36
C LEU A 78 -11.34 6.67 11.88
N ILE A 79 -10.19 6.23 12.41
CA ILE A 79 -9.81 6.29 13.82
C ILE A 79 -8.78 7.40 14.12
N SER A 80 -8.16 7.99 13.11
CA SER A 80 -7.21 9.11 13.26
C SER A 80 -7.14 10.01 12.04
N LYS A 81 -6.62 11.24 12.22
CA LYS A 81 -6.39 12.19 11.12
C LYS A 81 -5.36 11.65 10.13
N GLY A 82 -5.60 11.89 8.85
CA GLY A 82 -4.67 11.53 7.77
C GLY A 82 -4.79 10.09 7.28
N GLN A 83 -5.66 9.26 7.87
CA GLN A 83 -5.91 7.93 7.35
C GLN A 83 -6.55 7.96 5.96
N LEU A 84 -6.12 7.04 5.11
CA LEU A 84 -6.71 6.82 3.79
C LEU A 84 -7.79 5.75 3.89
N VAL A 85 -8.92 5.97 3.22
CA VAL A 85 -9.98 4.96 3.09
C VAL A 85 -9.77 4.20 1.79
N THR A 86 -9.70 2.88 1.88
CA THR A 86 -9.51 1.96 0.76
C THR A 86 -10.47 0.78 0.89
N ARG A 87 -10.36 -0.20 -0.01
CA ARG A 87 -11.11 -1.46 0.06
C ARG A 87 -10.18 -2.63 0.29
N ASP A 88 -10.65 -3.61 1.06
CA ASP A 88 -10.00 -4.91 1.16
C ASP A 88 -10.27 -5.79 -0.07
N ALA A 89 -9.63 -6.96 -0.13
CA ALA A 89 -9.83 -7.94 -1.20
C ALA A 89 -11.28 -8.46 -1.29
N SER A 90 -12.08 -8.28 -0.24
CA SER A 90 -13.49 -8.64 -0.19
C SER A 90 -14.42 -7.48 -0.56
N GLY A 91 -13.87 -6.30 -0.89
CA GLY A 91 -14.60 -5.09 -1.25
C GLY A 91 -15.11 -4.26 -0.06
N ASN A 92 -14.77 -4.62 1.18
CA ASN A 92 -15.15 -3.87 2.38
C ASN A 92 -14.28 -2.62 2.54
N PHE A 93 -14.84 -1.53 3.05
CA PHE A 93 -14.08 -0.34 3.38
C PHE A 93 -13.17 -0.56 4.59
N ILE A 94 -11.89 -0.24 4.44
CA ILE A 94 -10.90 -0.28 5.52
C ILE A 94 -10.11 1.04 5.56
N SER A 95 -9.50 1.36 6.70
CA SER A 95 -8.59 2.50 6.81
C SER A 95 -7.15 2.04 6.85
N VAL A 96 -6.30 2.80 6.17
CA VAL A 96 -4.84 2.64 6.18
C VAL A 96 -4.24 3.80 6.96
N SER A 97 -3.33 3.48 7.88
CA SER A 97 -2.56 4.48 8.63
C SER A 97 -1.74 5.36 7.67
N PRO A 98 -1.63 6.68 7.91
CA PRO A 98 -0.81 7.58 7.08
C PRO A 98 0.70 7.25 7.08
N GLY A 99 1.16 6.33 7.92
CA GLY A 99 2.59 6.06 8.14
C GLY A 99 3.19 6.96 9.22
N LEU A 100 4.49 6.84 9.45
CA LEU A 100 5.29 7.69 10.33
C LEU A 100 5.92 8.86 9.56
N ASN A 101 6.54 9.79 10.28
CA ASN A 101 7.28 10.88 9.66
C ASN A 101 8.39 10.34 8.74
N ASN A 102 8.53 10.95 7.56
CA ASN A 102 9.52 10.59 6.53
C ASN A 102 9.33 9.20 5.89
N GLU A 103 8.12 8.64 5.98
CA GLU A 103 7.70 7.47 5.21
C GLU A 103 6.89 7.88 3.99
N ILE A 104 6.89 7.01 2.98
CA ILE A 104 6.03 7.11 1.80
C ILE A 104 5.06 5.92 1.81
N LEU A 105 3.84 6.15 1.33
CA LEU A 105 2.87 5.08 1.09
C LEU A 105 3.09 4.55 -0.33
N ILE A 106 3.35 3.25 -0.44
CA ILE A 106 3.56 2.57 -1.72
C ILE A 106 2.39 1.62 -1.96
N PHE A 107 1.95 1.52 -3.21
CA PHE A 107 0.98 0.51 -3.60
C PHE A 107 1.56 -0.90 -3.40
N ASP A 108 0.84 -1.75 -2.68
CA ASP A 108 1.21 -3.14 -2.44
C ASP A 108 -0.04 -4.02 -2.47
N SER A 109 -0.18 -4.80 -3.54
CA SER A 109 -1.30 -5.73 -3.75
C SER A 109 -1.35 -6.88 -2.73
N SER A 110 -0.28 -7.13 -1.99
CA SER A 110 -0.26 -8.12 -0.90
C SER A 110 -0.78 -7.55 0.43
N SER A 111 -0.82 -6.23 0.58
CA SER A 111 -1.38 -5.58 1.76
C SER A 111 -2.91 -5.58 1.69
N GLN A 112 -3.59 -5.75 2.82
CA GLN A 112 -5.06 -5.76 2.85
C GLN A 112 -5.68 -4.49 2.27
N GLY A 113 -5.01 -3.33 2.38
CA GLY A 113 -5.54 -2.05 1.87
C GLY A 113 -4.98 -1.61 0.52
N GLY A 114 -4.15 -2.43 -0.12
CA GLY A 114 -3.44 -2.04 -1.33
C GLY A 114 -2.32 -1.01 -1.11
N PHE A 115 -2.05 -0.60 0.13
CA PHE A 115 -0.99 0.34 0.49
C PHE A 115 -0.21 -0.14 1.70
N LYS A 116 1.11 0.05 1.67
CA LYS A 116 2.00 -0.11 2.83
C LYS A 116 2.89 1.13 3.02
N PRO A 117 3.19 1.52 4.26
CA PRO A 117 4.24 2.48 4.53
C PRO A 117 5.61 1.87 4.22
N ALA A 118 6.52 2.69 3.72
CA ALA A 118 7.90 2.31 3.48
C ALA A 118 8.83 3.51 3.67
N SER A 119 10.08 3.26 4.04
CA SER A 119 11.08 4.33 4.12
C SER A 119 11.43 4.84 2.71
N LEU A 120 11.80 6.10 2.58
CA LEU A 120 12.32 6.65 1.31
C LEU A 120 13.46 5.78 0.73
N GLY A 121 14.29 5.20 1.60
CA GLY A 121 15.38 4.29 1.22
C GLY A 121 14.93 3.05 0.43
N SER A 122 13.73 2.54 0.72
CA SER A 122 13.21 1.33 0.08
C SER A 122 12.86 1.54 -1.41
N LEU A 123 12.50 2.77 -1.82
CA LEU A 123 12.21 3.10 -3.22
C LEU A 123 13.41 2.84 -4.14
N PHE A 124 14.63 3.02 -3.63
CA PHE A 124 15.87 2.82 -4.37
C PHE A 124 16.29 1.35 -4.50
N SER A 125 15.65 0.46 -3.72
CA SER A 125 15.89 -0.99 -3.77
C SER A 125 14.90 -1.73 -4.68
N LEU A 126 13.90 -1.04 -5.23
CA LEU A 126 12.88 -1.65 -6.09
C LEU A 126 13.46 -1.99 -7.47
N PRO A 127 13.42 -3.27 -7.89
CA PRO A 127 13.84 -3.66 -9.24
C PRO A 127 12.94 -2.99 -10.28
N GLY A 128 13.53 -2.21 -11.18
CA GLY A 128 12.84 -1.56 -12.30
C GLY A 128 12.69 -0.04 -12.21
N MET A 129 12.93 0.58 -11.05
CA MET A 129 12.97 2.05 -10.92
C MET A 129 14.42 2.53 -10.74
N LYS A 130 15.19 2.51 -11.83
CA LYS A 130 16.35 3.40 -11.94
C LYS A 130 15.90 4.67 -12.65
N THR A 131 15.22 5.56 -11.95
CA THR A 131 14.93 6.89 -12.49
C THR A 131 16.24 7.68 -12.57
N LEU A 132 16.70 7.89 -13.79
CA LEU A 132 17.89 8.65 -14.20
C LEU A 132 17.85 10.16 -13.83
N CYS A 133 17.05 10.58 -12.85
CA CYS A 133 16.82 12.00 -12.60
C CYS A 133 17.58 12.60 -11.42
N ASP A 134 18.28 11.79 -10.63
CA ASP A 134 19.06 12.33 -9.52
C ASP A 134 20.52 11.88 -9.63
N TYR A 135 21.36 12.81 -10.09
CA TYR A 135 22.70 12.95 -9.54
C TYR A 135 22.58 13.38 -8.06
N VAL A 136 21.89 12.59 -7.24
CA VAL A 136 22.28 12.52 -5.83
C VAL A 136 23.75 12.18 -5.91
N ARG A 137 24.59 13.08 -5.39
CA ARG A 137 25.98 12.77 -5.09
C ARG A 137 25.91 11.50 -4.28
N GLN A 138 26.08 10.36 -4.94
CA GLN A 138 26.39 9.11 -4.28
C GLN A 138 27.74 9.45 -3.67
N THR A 139 27.72 9.89 -2.40
CA THR A 139 28.94 10.07 -1.61
C THR A 139 29.73 8.81 -1.89
N SER A 140 30.91 8.96 -2.50
CA SER A 140 31.67 7.86 -3.10
C SER A 140 31.53 6.66 -2.17
N PRO A 141 30.95 5.54 -2.62
CA PRO A 141 30.67 4.42 -1.72
C PRO A 141 31.93 4.17 -0.90
N PHE A 142 31.79 4.05 0.42
CA PHE A 142 32.91 3.79 1.30
C PHE A 142 33.53 2.46 0.88
N THR A 143 34.54 2.54 0.02
CA THR A 143 35.18 1.39 -0.59
C THR A 143 36.39 1.08 0.26
N ASN A 144 36.25 0.00 1.04
CA ASN A 144 37.34 -0.56 1.82
C ASN A 144 38.52 -0.84 0.89
N LEU A 145 39.71 -0.41 1.30
CA LEU A 145 40.95 -0.82 0.65
C LEU A 145 41.27 -2.25 1.11
N PHE A 146 41.18 -3.20 0.21
CA PHE A 146 41.56 -4.58 0.47
C PHE A 146 43.08 -4.73 0.40
N SER A 147 43.63 -5.59 1.26
CA SER A 147 45.03 -6.00 1.16
C SER A 147 45.30 -6.75 -0.14
N ALA A 148 46.56 -6.72 -0.59
CA ALA A 148 47.04 -7.52 -1.71
C ALA A 148 46.80 -9.03 -1.52
N GLY A 149 46.78 -9.77 -2.63
CA GLY A 149 46.58 -11.21 -2.68
C GLY A 149 45.31 -11.63 -3.41
N ASN A 150 45.05 -12.94 -3.46
CA ASN A 150 43.91 -13.50 -4.18
C ASN A 150 42.58 -13.11 -3.54
N ARG A 151 41.61 -12.72 -4.37
CA ARG A 151 40.31 -12.21 -3.91
C ARG A 151 39.19 -12.65 -4.85
N THR A 152 38.02 -12.92 -4.27
CA THR A 152 36.76 -13.00 -4.99
C THR A 152 35.97 -11.73 -4.71
N LEU A 153 35.61 -11.00 -5.77
CA LEU A 153 34.84 -9.76 -5.71
C LEU A 153 33.38 -10.05 -6.03
N ASP A 154 32.51 -9.88 -5.04
CA ASP A 154 31.06 -10.06 -5.19
C ASP A 154 30.43 -8.80 -5.78
N CYS A 155 30.14 -8.86 -7.08
CA CYS A 155 29.61 -7.72 -7.85
C CYS A 155 28.20 -7.31 -7.39
N SER A 156 27.47 -8.19 -6.70
CA SER A 156 26.17 -7.83 -6.10
C SER A 156 26.28 -6.85 -4.94
N THR A 157 27.47 -6.73 -4.32
CA THR A 157 27.69 -5.89 -3.13
C THR A 157 28.26 -4.51 -3.46
N SER A 158 29.01 -4.38 -4.54
CA SER A 158 29.65 -3.13 -4.97
C SER A 158 30.06 -3.24 -6.44
N ASN A 159 30.07 -2.09 -7.12
CA ASN A 159 30.61 -1.93 -8.47
C ASN A 159 31.96 -1.21 -8.49
N LEU A 160 32.52 -0.86 -7.33
CA LEU A 160 33.85 -0.28 -7.16
C LEU A 160 34.62 -1.04 -6.07
N PHE A 161 35.79 -1.53 -6.41
CA PHE A 161 36.69 -2.23 -5.51
C PHE A 161 38.06 -1.56 -5.48
N ARG A 162 38.68 -1.49 -4.30
CA ARG A 162 40.02 -0.93 -4.12
C ARG A 162 40.93 -1.97 -3.50
N ILE A 163 42.11 -2.19 -4.08
CA ILE A 163 43.03 -3.25 -3.67
C ILE A 163 44.46 -2.69 -3.64
N THR A 164 45.24 -3.02 -2.60
CA THR A 164 46.68 -2.73 -2.57
C THR A 164 47.42 -3.57 -3.62
N GLY A 165 48.34 -2.95 -4.35
CA GLY A 165 49.15 -3.58 -5.38
C GLY A 165 50.01 -4.73 -4.86
N GLY A 166 50.01 -5.83 -5.60
CA GLY A 166 50.73 -7.06 -5.31
C GLY A 166 50.24 -8.20 -6.20
N ASN A 167 50.98 -9.31 -6.24
CA ASN A 167 50.60 -10.46 -7.06
C ASN A 167 49.24 -11.02 -6.60
N ALA A 168 48.27 -11.07 -7.51
CA ALA A 168 46.90 -11.44 -7.16
C ALA A 168 46.15 -12.10 -8.31
N THR A 169 45.34 -13.09 -7.98
CA THR A 169 44.24 -13.58 -8.81
C THR A 169 42.93 -12.97 -8.33
N ILE A 170 42.27 -12.20 -9.19
CA ILE A 170 40.98 -11.55 -8.94
C ILE A 170 39.89 -12.33 -9.64
N THR A 171 38.94 -12.86 -8.87
CA THR A 171 37.78 -13.59 -9.38
C THR A 171 36.54 -12.73 -9.26
N PHE A 172 35.78 -12.52 -10.34
CA PHE A 172 34.44 -11.94 -10.24
C PHE A 172 33.39 -13.01 -9.91
N SER A 173 32.54 -12.75 -8.93
CA SER A 173 31.33 -13.53 -8.65
C SER A 173 30.08 -12.67 -8.75
N ASN A 174 28.95 -13.29 -9.11
CA ASN A 174 27.64 -12.64 -9.21
C ASN A 174 27.55 -11.42 -10.15
N MET A 175 28.48 -11.27 -11.10
CA MET A 175 28.41 -10.22 -12.11
C MET A 175 27.24 -10.47 -13.06
N THR A 176 26.30 -9.53 -13.10
CA THR A 176 25.08 -9.59 -13.91
C THR A 176 25.29 -8.97 -15.29
N GLU A 177 24.38 -9.27 -16.23
CA GLU A 177 24.44 -8.75 -17.60
C GLU A 177 24.25 -7.22 -17.63
N ASN A 178 25.02 -6.52 -18.48
CA ASN A 178 25.09 -5.06 -18.58
C ASN A 178 25.62 -4.34 -17.32
N GLU A 179 26.23 -5.06 -16.39
CA GLU A 179 26.85 -4.49 -15.20
C GLU A 179 28.25 -3.97 -15.49
N VAL A 180 28.58 -2.79 -14.97
CA VAL A 180 29.92 -2.18 -15.04
C VAL A 180 30.58 -2.24 -13.67
N VAL A 181 31.75 -2.87 -13.58
CA VAL A 181 32.55 -3.01 -12.36
C VAL A 181 33.91 -2.35 -12.56
N ASN A 182 34.35 -1.58 -11.57
CA ASN A 182 35.65 -0.93 -11.56
C ASN A 182 36.51 -1.47 -10.42
N VAL A 183 37.77 -1.76 -10.71
CA VAL A 183 38.76 -2.20 -9.74
C VAL A 183 39.96 -1.25 -9.80
N VAL A 184 40.28 -0.65 -8.66
CA VAL A 184 41.40 0.27 -8.50
C VAL A 184 42.51 -0.44 -7.74
N PHE A 185 43.69 -0.52 -8.34
CA PHE A 185 44.89 -0.99 -7.66
C PHE A 185 45.75 0.19 -7.22
N GLU A 186 46.23 0.16 -5.98
CA GLU A 186 47.14 1.17 -5.43
C GLU A 186 48.56 0.60 -5.37
N SER A 187 49.44 1.04 -6.27
CA SER A 187 50.79 0.49 -6.42
C SER A 187 51.68 0.79 -5.22
N THR A 188 52.44 -0.23 -4.80
CA THR A 188 53.34 -0.21 -3.65
C THR A 188 54.80 0.07 -4.01
N GLY A 189 55.11 0.34 -5.28
CA GLY A 189 56.48 0.63 -5.72
C GLY A 189 57.30 -0.57 -6.18
N SER A 190 56.66 -1.72 -6.40
CA SER A 190 57.28 -2.92 -6.96
C SER A 190 56.46 -3.46 -8.13
N PRO A 191 57.06 -4.10 -9.15
CA PRO A 191 56.31 -4.81 -10.19
C PRO A 191 55.46 -5.94 -9.60
N TYR A 192 54.24 -6.10 -10.11
CA TYR A 192 53.34 -7.20 -9.74
C TYR A 192 52.46 -7.59 -10.92
N THR A 193 51.90 -8.80 -10.84
CA THR A 193 51.03 -9.38 -11.86
C THR A 193 49.63 -9.56 -11.31
N ILE A 194 48.63 -9.19 -12.12
CA ILE A 194 47.22 -9.46 -11.83
C ILE A 194 46.70 -10.49 -12.83
N THR A 195 46.12 -11.56 -12.32
CA THR A 195 45.39 -12.56 -13.10
C THR A 195 43.90 -12.37 -12.88
N TRP A 196 43.10 -12.45 -13.95
CA TRP A 196 41.65 -12.27 -13.89
C TRP A 196 40.94 -13.60 -14.15
N SER A 197 39.96 -13.93 -13.29
CA SER A 197 39.19 -15.17 -13.33
C SER A 197 37.71 -14.94 -13.01
N GLY A 198 36.89 -15.98 -13.16
CA GLY A 198 35.43 -15.88 -12.96
C GLY A 198 34.64 -15.53 -14.22
N GLY A 199 35.28 -15.53 -15.39
CA GLY A 199 34.62 -15.30 -16.68
C GLY A 199 35.59 -15.34 -17.87
N THR A 200 35.08 -15.03 -19.05
CA THR A 200 35.88 -14.85 -20.28
C THR A 200 36.18 -13.37 -20.45
N PHE A 201 37.45 -12.97 -20.25
CA PHE A 201 37.87 -11.57 -20.31
C PHE A 201 38.39 -11.20 -21.70
N LEU A 202 37.81 -10.16 -22.29
CA LEU A 202 38.22 -9.57 -23.55
C LEU A 202 38.85 -8.19 -23.30
N TRP A 203 40.17 -8.10 -23.45
CA TRP A 203 40.88 -6.85 -23.21
C TRP A 203 40.89 -5.95 -24.44
N SER A 204 40.73 -4.65 -24.21
CA SER A 204 41.01 -3.63 -25.22
C SER A 204 42.45 -3.81 -25.75
N GLY A 205 42.60 -3.90 -27.07
CA GLY A 205 43.91 -4.17 -27.70
C GLY A 205 44.43 -5.61 -27.53
N ALA A 206 43.59 -6.55 -27.06
CA ALA A 206 43.90 -7.97 -26.87
C ALA A 206 45.07 -8.29 -25.92
N ILE A 207 45.51 -7.32 -25.11
CA ILE A 207 46.62 -7.48 -24.15
C ILE A 207 46.15 -7.02 -22.78
N ILE A 208 46.49 -7.79 -21.74
CA ILE A 208 46.24 -7.40 -20.35
C ILE A 208 47.19 -6.24 -19.99
N PRO A 209 46.69 -5.07 -19.55
CA PRO A 209 47.52 -3.95 -19.16
C PRO A 209 48.42 -4.32 -17.97
N THR A 210 49.73 -4.12 -18.14
CA THR A 210 50.73 -4.37 -17.08
C THR A 210 50.58 -3.34 -15.96
N PRO A 211 50.43 -3.75 -14.69
CA PRO A 211 50.23 -2.81 -13.59
C PRO A 211 51.43 -1.87 -13.39
N SER A 212 51.16 -0.67 -12.90
CA SER A 212 52.19 0.33 -12.59
C SER A 212 53.07 -0.13 -11.44
N SER A 213 54.38 0.01 -11.58
CA SER A 213 55.37 -0.34 -10.56
C SER A 213 55.85 0.86 -9.73
N LEU A 214 55.36 2.07 -10.02
CA LEU A 214 55.73 3.29 -9.29
C LEU A 214 54.83 3.46 -8.05
N SER A 215 55.45 3.69 -6.89
CA SER A 215 54.73 3.87 -5.63
C SER A 215 53.81 5.09 -5.68
N GLY A 216 52.61 4.95 -5.11
CA GLY A 216 51.61 6.02 -5.04
C GLY A 216 50.77 6.19 -6.31
N ARG A 217 51.10 5.47 -7.39
CA ARG A 217 50.30 5.44 -8.62
C ARG A 217 49.11 4.48 -8.48
N LYS A 218 48.03 4.79 -9.19
CA LYS A 218 46.80 4.00 -9.23
C LYS A 218 46.53 3.48 -10.64
N ASP A 219 46.10 2.24 -10.71
CA ASP A 219 45.67 1.60 -11.96
C ASP A 219 44.17 1.34 -11.88
N PHE A 220 43.42 1.88 -12.84
CA PHE A 220 41.97 1.74 -12.92
C PHE A 220 41.62 0.72 -13.98
N TYR A 221 41.02 -0.39 -13.57
CA TYR A 221 40.51 -1.42 -14.47
C TYR A 221 38.98 -1.36 -14.49
N SER A 222 38.41 -1.32 -15.70
CA SER A 222 36.96 -1.25 -15.91
C SER A 222 36.49 -2.47 -16.70
N PHE A 223 35.41 -3.07 -16.23
CA PHE A 223 34.83 -4.31 -16.74
C PHE A 223 33.35 -4.11 -17.02
N ILE A 224 32.87 -4.60 -18.16
CA ILE A 224 31.44 -4.66 -18.46
C ILE A 224 31.08 -6.05 -18.99
N LYS A 225 30.01 -6.64 -18.46
CA LYS A 225 29.52 -7.94 -18.91
C LYS A 225 28.48 -7.78 -20.01
N VAL A 226 28.76 -8.31 -21.20
CA VAL A 226 27.88 -8.27 -22.38
C VAL A 226 27.94 -9.61 -23.11
N GLY A 227 26.80 -10.20 -23.43
CA GLY A 227 26.69 -11.50 -24.09
C GLY A 227 27.35 -12.64 -23.31
N GLY A 228 27.40 -12.57 -21.97
CA GLY A 228 28.13 -13.53 -21.14
C GLY A 228 29.66 -13.41 -21.17
N GLN A 229 30.22 -12.45 -21.89
CA GLN A 229 31.64 -12.13 -21.94
C GLN A 229 31.94 -10.86 -21.14
N ILE A 230 33.16 -10.69 -20.64
CA ILE A 230 33.57 -9.54 -19.84
C ILE A 230 34.54 -8.68 -20.67
N PHE A 231 34.04 -7.57 -21.19
CA PHE A 231 34.85 -6.57 -21.90
C PHE A 231 35.61 -5.73 -20.88
N SER A 232 36.92 -5.62 -21.08
CA SER A 232 37.87 -5.16 -20.07
C SER A 232 38.77 -4.06 -20.63
N SER A 233 39.04 -3.04 -19.83
CA SER A 233 39.96 -1.95 -20.16
C SER A 233 40.71 -1.49 -18.92
N GLY A 234 41.87 -0.85 -19.11
CA GLY A 234 42.68 -0.35 -18.02
C GLY A 234 43.26 1.03 -18.35
N VAL A 235 43.18 1.95 -17.40
CA VAL A 235 43.90 3.23 -17.39
C VAL A 235 44.94 3.15 -16.28
N LEU A 236 46.21 3.16 -16.69
CA LEU A 236 47.34 2.91 -15.80
C LEU A 236 48.00 4.21 -15.35
N ASN A 237 48.78 4.13 -14.28
CA ASN A 237 49.71 5.17 -13.84
C ASN A 237 49.01 6.52 -13.54
N MET A 238 47.83 6.45 -12.94
CA MET A 238 47.04 7.62 -12.56
C MET A 238 47.44 8.16 -11.19
N GLY A 239 47.44 9.48 -11.05
CA GLY A 239 47.73 10.19 -9.79
C GLY A 239 49.19 10.52 -9.63
#